data_AF-A0A2G6B9I5-F1
#
_entry.id   AF-A0A2G6B9I5-F1
#
_cell.length_a   1.000
_cell.length_b   1.000
_cell.length_c   1.000
_cell.angle_alpha   90.00
_cell.angle_beta   90.00
_cell.angle_gamma   90.00
#
_symmetry.space_group_name_H-M   'P 1'
#
loop_
_entity.id
_entity.type
_entity.pdbx_description
1 polymer ?
#
loop_
_entity_poly.entity_id
_entity_poly.type
_entity_poly.pdbx_seq_one_letter_code
_entity_poly.pdbx_strand_id
1 'polypeptide(L)'
;MPLIPAEAMPYLENYIYLPMLLTIMERDRQLLEKVPFKLKSPYLNLLDETMNTVSADLQTTSLYLQKHKMKVIRHSTDELFTEYIFLHGGYQDMRRYLNVRLRNRSEELLNLYIRKLSNQNSSAP
;
A
#
# COMPACT_ATOMS: atom_id res chain seq x y z
N MET A 1 28.17 5.39 -6.76
CA MET A 1 27.28 4.81 -5.72
C MET A 1 25.85 5.14 -6.12
N PRO A 2 24.89 4.19 -6.13
CA PRO A 2 23.52 4.53 -6.51
C PRO A 2 22.96 5.59 -5.54
N LEU A 3 22.33 6.62 -6.09
CA LEU A 3 21.88 7.82 -5.35
C LEU A 3 20.77 7.51 -4.32
N ILE A 4 20.01 6.45 -4.59
CA ILE A 4 19.10 5.80 -3.66
C ILE A 4 19.55 4.33 -3.55
N PRO A 5 19.77 3.80 -2.34
CA PRO A 5 20.13 2.39 -2.16
C PRO A 5 19.04 1.46 -2.70
N ALA A 6 19.42 0.39 -3.40
CA ALA A 6 18.46 -0.57 -3.94
C ALA A 6 17.60 -1.23 -2.83
N GLU A 7 18.17 -1.40 -1.64
CA GLU A 7 17.51 -1.92 -0.44
C GLU A 7 16.38 -1.02 0.07
N ALA A 8 16.43 0.28 -0.22
CA ALA A 8 15.41 1.25 0.17
C ALA A 8 14.18 1.20 -0.76
N MET A 9 14.34 0.60 -1.93
CA MET A 9 13.36 0.66 -3.00
C MET A 9 12.00 0.06 -2.62
N PRO A 10 11.93 -1.11 -1.94
CA PRO A 10 10.65 -1.64 -1.47
C PRO A 10 9.93 -0.70 -0.51
N TYR A 11 10.65 0.02 0.34
CA TYR A 11 10.05 0.97 1.28
C TYR A 11 9.49 2.20 0.57
N LEU A 12 10.19 2.72 -0.43
CA LEU A 12 9.71 3.84 -1.24
C LEU A 12 8.45 3.46 -2.02
N GLU A 13 8.43 2.26 -2.63
CA GLU A 13 7.25 1.75 -3.34
C GLU A 13 6.09 1.45 -2.38
N ASN A 14 6.35 0.82 -1.23
CA ASN A 14 5.32 0.56 -0.22
C ASN A 14 4.68 1.86 0.28
N TYR A 15 5.46 2.93 0.40
CA TYR A 15 4.92 4.23 0.79
C TYR A 15 4.00 4.88 -0.27
N ILE A 16 4.00 4.35 -1.51
CA ILE A 16 2.99 4.66 -2.53
C ILE A 16 1.78 3.72 -2.39
N TYR A 17 2.04 2.41 -2.38
CA TYR A 17 0.99 1.40 -2.53
C TYR A 17 0.18 1.17 -1.25
N LEU A 18 0.80 1.09 -0.07
CA LEU A 18 0.08 0.76 1.16
C LEU A 18 -0.98 1.81 1.54
N PRO A 19 -0.72 3.13 1.46
CA PRO A 19 -1.77 4.14 1.66
C PRO A 19 -2.89 4.05 0.61
N MET A 20 -2.54 3.70 -0.63
CA MET A 20 -3.52 3.49 -1.71
C MET A 20 -4.44 2.32 -1.38
N LEU A 21 -3.89 1.19 -0.91
CA LEU A 21 -4.65 0.02 -0.46
C LEU A 21 -5.60 0.37 0.67
N LEU A 22 -5.12 1.07 1.71
CA LEU A 22 -5.97 1.51 2.82
C LEU A 22 -7.13 2.39 2.34
N THR A 23 -6.88 3.31 1.41
CA THR A 23 -7.92 4.17 0.84
C THR A 23 -8.96 3.38 0.05
N ILE A 24 -8.53 2.37 -0.71
CA ILE A 24 -9.43 1.49 -1.47
C ILE A 24 -10.27 0.66 -0.51
N MET A 25 -9.63 -0.03 0.44
CA MET A 25 -10.31 -0.90 1.41
C MET A 25 -11.29 -0.13 2.29
N GLU A 26 -10.96 1.09 2.72
CA GLU A 26 -11.90 1.93 3.49
C GLU A 26 -13.18 2.24 2.69
N ARG A 27 -13.05 2.54 1.39
CA ARG A 27 -14.22 2.76 0.52
C ARG A 27 -15.01 1.48 0.33
N ASP A 28 -14.33 0.36 0.09
CA ASP A 28 -14.97 -0.95 -0.10
C ASP A 28 -15.71 -1.38 1.17
N ARG A 29 -15.13 -1.15 2.35
CA ARG A 29 -15.75 -1.41 3.66
C ARG A 29 -17.09 -0.69 3.80
N GLN A 30 -17.11 0.62 3.51
CA GLN A 30 -18.32 1.44 3.55
C GLN A 30 -19.40 0.98 2.55
N LEU A 31 -18.99 0.44 1.41
CA LEU A 31 -19.91 -0.16 0.43
C LEU A 31 -20.47 -1.50 0.93
N LEU A 32 -19.61 -2.38 1.45
CA LEU A 32 -20.00 -3.69 1.99
C LEU A 32 -21.01 -3.57 3.15
N GLU A 33 -20.88 -2.54 3.99
CA GLU A 33 -21.86 -2.25 5.04
C GLU A 33 -23.27 -2.02 4.48
N LYS A 34 -23.37 -1.37 3.31
CA LYS A 34 -24.65 -1.00 2.68
C LYS A 34 -25.26 -2.14 1.86
N VAL A 35 -24.44 -3.03 1.28
CA VAL A 35 -24.92 -4.14 0.46
C VAL A 35 -25.70 -5.15 1.33
N PRO A 36 -26.86 -5.67 0.89
CA PRO A 36 -27.69 -6.59 1.70
C PRO A 36 -27.17 -8.04 1.71
N PHE A 37 -25.92 -8.25 2.15
CA PHE A 37 -25.43 -9.61 2.39
C PHE A 37 -26.18 -10.26 3.55
N LYS A 38 -26.45 -11.56 3.41
CA LYS A 38 -27.03 -12.39 4.49
C LYS A 38 -26.10 -12.48 5.70
N LEU A 39 -24.79 -12.50 5.47
CA LEU A 39 -23.75 -12.61 6.50
C LEU A 39 -22.63 -11.60 6.19
N LYS A 40 -22.72 -10.37 6.72
CA LYS A 40 -21.75 -9.29 6.45
C LYS A 40 -20.46 -9.43 7.27
N SER A 41 -20.61 -9.84 8.52
CA SER A 41 -19.53 -9.80 9.52
C SER A 41 -18.24 -10.51 9.06
N PRO A 42 -18.27 -11.72 8.47
CA PRO A 42 -17.04 -12.38 8.04
C PRO A 42 -16.22 -11.57 7.01
N TYR A 43 -16.89 -10.88 6.09
CA TYR A 43 -16.21 -10.08 5.06
C TYR A 43 -15.64 -8.78 5.63
N LEU A 44 -16.38 -8.12 6.53
CA LEU A 44 -15.90 -6.92 7.21
C LEU A 44 -14.70 -7.26 8.11
N ASN A 45 -14.76 -8.36 8.86
CA ASN A 45 -13.66 -8.81 9.71
C ASN A 45 -12.39 -9.13 8.87
N LEU A 46 -12.55 -9.84 7.74
CA LEU A 46 -11.45 -10.12 6.82
C LEU A 46 -10.79 -8.82 6.35
N LEU A 47 -11.60 -7.83 5.99
CA LEU A 47 -11.12 -6.53 5.51
C LEU A 47 -10.42 -5.75 6.62
N ASP A 48 -11.00 -5.71 7.82
CA ASP A 48 -10.44 -5.02 8.99
C ASP A 48 -9.09 -5.64 9.40
N GLU A 49 -8.98 -6.97 9.45
CA GLU A 49 -7.71 -7.68 9.71
C GLU A 49 -6.66 -7.42 8.63
N THR A 50 -7.07 -7.38 7.37
CA THR A 50 -6.20 -7.06 6.24
C THR A 50 -5.69 -5.62 6.34
N MET A 51 -6.58 -4.65 6.63
CA MET A 51 -6.24 -3.25 6.83
C MET A 51 -5.29 -3.04 8.01
N ASN A 52 -5.46 -3.78 9.11
CA ASN A 52 -4.55 -3.75 10.26
C ASN A 52 -3.14 -4.21 9.86
N THR A 53 -3.03 -5.30 9.09
CA THR A 53 -1.75 -5.82 8.61
C THR A 53 -1.06 -4.83 7.66
N VAL A 54 -1.81 -4.25 6.71
CA VAL A 54 -1.29 -3.22 5.79
C VAL A 54 -0.83 -1.97 6.56
N SER A 55 -1.58 -1.56 7.58
CA SER A 55 -1.24 -0.41 8.42
C SER A 55 0.05 -0.62 9.20
N ALA A 56 0.26 -1.81 9.76
CA ALA A 56 1.50 -2.16 10.46
C ALA A 56 2.72 -2.13 9.52
N ASP A 57 2.57 -2.66 8.30
CA ASP A 57 3.64 -2.63 7.29
C ASP A 57 3.91 -1.19 6.80
N LEU A 58 2.88 -0.34 6.71
CA LEU A 58 3.03 1.09 6.39
C LEU A 58 3.75 1.85 7.50
N GLN A 59 3.42 1.58 8.76
CA GLN A 59 4.15 2.16 9.91
C GLN A 59 5.63 1.78 9.88
N THR A 60 5.92 0.49 9.67
CA THR A 60 7.30 -0.01 9.52
C THR A 60 8.02 0.69 8.37
N THR A 61 7.33 0.85 7.24
CA THR A 61 7.85 1.55 6.06
C THR A 61 8.14 3.02 6.35
N SER A 62 7.22 3.71 7.00
CA SER A 62 7.36 5.12 7.37
C SER A 62 8.56 5.33 8.32
N LEU A 63 8.71 4.46 9.33
CA LEU A 63 9.84 4.50 10.26
C LEU A 63 11.18 4.31 9.55
N TYR A 64 11.25 3.36 8.61
CA TYR A 64 12.44 3.17 7.79
C TYR A 64 12.79 4.44 6.99
N LEU A 65 11.82 4.99 6.24
CA LEU A 65 12.07 6.20 5.44
C LEU A 65 12.49 7.38 6.32
N GLN A 66 11.85 7.57 7.48
CA GLN A 66 12.22 8.61 8.44
C GLN A 66 13.66 8.44 8.96
N LYS A 67 14.02 7.24 9.41
CA LYS A 67 15.36 6.92 9.94
C LYS A 67 16.45 7.20 8.91
N HIS A 68 16.17 6.91 7.65
CA HIS A 68 17.10 7.11 6.54
C HIS A 68 16.93 8.45 5.82
N LYS A 69 16.14 9.39 6.37
CA LYS A 69 15.90 10.74 5.82
C LYS A 69 15.42 10.72 4.37
N MET A 70 14.62 9.72 4.02
CA MET A 70 13.99 9.57 2.72
C MET A 70 12.55 10.06 2.75
N LYS A 71 12.06 10.58 1.62
CA LYS A 71 10.66 11.00 1.47
C LYS A 71 10.13 10.61 0.10
N VAL A 72 8.83 10.36 0.05
CA VAL A 72 8.09 10.18 -1.20
C VAL A 72 7.03 11.27 -1.26
N ILE A 73 6.99 12.00 -2.36
CA ILE A 73 6.02 13.08 -2.59
C ILE A 73 5.26 12.77 -3.87
N ARG A 74 3.92 12.77 -3.82
CA ARG A 74 3.10 12.77 -5.02
C ARG A 74 3.20 14.16 -5.67
N HIS A 75 3.68 14.23 -6.90
CA HIS A 75 3.95 15.48 -7.58
C HIS A 75 2.79 15.94 -8.46
N SER A 76 2.40 15.09 -9.41
CA SER A 76 1.34 15.41 -10.38
C SER A 76 0.52 14.16 -10.69
N THR A 77 -0.67 14.37 -11.24
CA THR A 77 -1.51 13.28 -11.75
C THR A 77 -2.28 13.79 -12.95
N ASP A 78 -2.20 13.06 -14.05
CA ASP A 78 -3.00 13.24 -15.25
C ASP A 78 -3.90 12.00 -15.46
N GLU A 79 -4.64 11.96 -16.57
CA GLU A 79 -5.56 10.86 -16.89
C GLU A 79 -4.84 9.49 -16.96
N LEU A 80 -3.61 9.46 -17.47
CA LEU A 80 -2.87 8.24 -17.77
C LEU A 80 -1.80 7.93 -16.72
N PHE A 81 -1.26 8.94 -16.03
CA PHE A 81 -0.09 8.82 -15.19
C PHE A 81 -0.22 9.53 -13.84
N THR A 82 0.51 9.01 -12.85
CA THR A 82 0.79 9.68 -11.59
C THR A 82 2.30 9.75 -11.40
N GLU A 83 2.80 10.93 -11.03
CA GLU A 83 4.21 11.18 -10.78
C GLU A 83 4.50 11.24 -9.28
N TYR A 84 5.57 10.57 -8.87
CA TYR A 84 6.12 10.61 -7.53
C TYR A 84 7.56 11.08 -7.58
N ILE A 85 7.98 11.82 -6.56
CA ILE A 85 9.37 12.25 -6.38
C ILE A 85 9.91 11.56 -5.13
N PHE A 86 11.00 10.82 -5.30
CA PHE A 86 11.76 10.22 -4.21
C PHE A 86 12.90 11.15 -3.82
N LEU A 87 12.96 11.52 -2.56
CA LEU A 87 13.95 12.44 -2.00
C LEU A 87 14.91 11.69 -1.09
N HIS A 88 16.21 11.87 -1.29
CA HIS A 88 17.26 11.36 -0.39
C HIS A 88 18.50 12.25 -0.48
N GLY A 89 18.98 12.80 0.64
CA GLY A 89 20.25 13.54 0.68
C GLY A 89 20.34 14.75 -0.27
N GLY A 90 19.22 15.42 -0.57
CA GLY A 90 19.16 16.53 -1.54
C GLY A 90 18.96 16.11 -3.00
N TYR A 91 19.04 14.80 -3.29
CA TYR A 91 18.72 14.25 -4.61
C TYR A 91 17.22 14.02 -4.77
N GLN A 92 16.76 14.17 -6.01
CA GLN A 92 15.38 13.91 -6.42
C GLN A 92 15.40 12.87 -7.55
N ASP A 93 14.65 11.79 -7.37
CA ASP A 93 14.37 10.79 -8.41
C ASP A 93 12.88 10.85 -8.77
N MET A 94 12.58 11.28 -9.99
CA MET A 94 11.21 11.45 -10.46
C MET A 94 10.74 10.16 -11.14
N ARG A 95 9.62 9.63 -10.66
CA ARG A 95 9.03 8.37 -11.14
C ARG A 95 7.63 8.58 -11.65
N ARG A 96 7.42 8.17 -12.90
CA ARG A 96 6.13 8.24 -13.57
C ARG A 96 5.53 6.85 -13.66
N TYR A 97 4.31 6.70 -13.14
CA TYR A 97 3.58 5.43 -13.12
C TYR A 97 2.31 5.56 -13.94
N LEU A 98 2.04 4.57 -14.79
CA LEU A 98 0.72 4.44 -15.42
C LEU A 98 -0.34 4.18 -14.35
N ASN A 99 -1.44 4.93 -14.37
CA ASN A 99 -2.55 4.78 -13.43
C ASN A 99 -3.11 3.34 -13.46
N VAL A 100 -3.19 2.74 -14.65
CA VAL A 100 -3.60 1.33 -14.82
C VAL A 100 -2.63 0.37 -14.12
N ARG A 101 -1.32 0.64 -14.18
CA ARG A 101 -0.32 -0.21 -13.49
C ARG A 101 -0.39 -0.06 -11.97
N LEU A 102 -0.62 1.16 -11.47
CA LEU A 102 -0.84 1.39 -10.03
C LEU A 102 -2.04 0.61 -9.51
N ARG A 103 -3.14 0.63 -10.28
CA ARG A 103 -4.35 -0.14 -9.98
C ARG A 103 -4.07 -1.63 -9.97
N ASN A 104 -3.52 -2.18 -11.05
CA ASN A 104 -3.25 -3.62 -11.16
C ASN A 104 -2.31 -4.09 -10.04
N ARG A 105 -1.28 -3.31 -9.73
CA ARG A 105 -0.35 -3.65 -8.65
C ARG A 105 -1.03 -3.60 -7.27
N SER A 106 -1.93 -2.65 -7.06
CA SER A 106 -2.74 -2.61 -5.83
C SER A 106 -3.61 -3.85 -5.70
N GLU A 107 -4.25 -4.29 -6.78
CA GLU A 107 -5.05 -5.52 -6.78
C GLU A 107 -4.19 -6.77 -6.49
N GLU A 108 -3.01 -6.88 -7.09
CA GLU A 108 -2.05 -7.94 -6.78
C GLU A 108 -1.63 -7.93 -5.29
N LEU A 109 -1.29 -6.76 -4.76
CA LEU A 109 -0.87 -6.62 -3.36
C LEU A 109 -2.01 -6.98 -2.39
N LEU A 110 -3.23 -6.53 -2.65
CA LEU A 110 -4.39 -6.88 -1.83
C LEU A 110 -4.58 -8.41 -1.77
N ASN A 111 -4.49 -9.10 -2.92
CA ASN A 111 -4.55 -10.55 -2.96
C ASN A 111 -3.44 -11.22 -2.13
N LEU A 112 -2.22 -10.67 -2.15
CA LEU A 112 -1.11 -11.17 -1.34
C LEU A 112 -1.37 -10.98 0.17
N TYR A 113 -1.89 -9.84 0.58
CA TYR A 113 -2.22 -9.58 1.99
C TYR A 113 -3.32 -10.51 2.50
N ILE A 114 -4.38 -10.72 1.72
CA ILE A 114 -5.47 -11.65 2.07
C ILE A 114 -4.93 -13.07 2.22
N ARG A 115 -4.08 -13.55 1.31
CA ARG A 115 -3.45 -14.88 1.40
C ARG A 115 -2.48 -15.00 2.58
N LYS A 116 -1.72 -13.93 2.87
CA LYS A 116 -0.81 -13.88 4.01
C LYS A 116 -1.57 -14.05 5.32
N LEU A 117 -2.76 -13.47 5.44
CA LEU A 117 -3.64 -13.61 6.60
C LEU A 117 -4.22 -15.03 6.72
N SER A 118 -4.70 -15.62 5.62
CA SER A 118 -5.24 -17.00 5.65
C SER A 118 -4.19 -18.03 6.09
N ASN A 119 -2.93 -17.84 5.70
CA ASN A 119 -1.85 -18.74 6.08
C ASN A 119 -1.47 -18.62 7.56
N GLN A 120 -1.54 -17.41 8.13
CA GLN A 120 -1.32 -17.18 9.58
C GLN A 120 -2.41 -17.85 10.41
N ASN A 121 -3.67 -17.72 10.01
CA ASN A 121 -4.79 -18.36 10.70
C ASN A 121 -4.75 -19.90 10.61
N SER A 122 -4.08 -20.46 9.60
CA SER A 122 -3.88 -21.92 9.45
C SER A 122 -2.70 -22.46 10.27
N SER A 123 -1.87 -21.58 10.83
CA SER A 123 -0.68 -21.93 11.61
C SER A 123 -0.80 -21.60 13.10
N ALA A 124 -1.96 -21.12 13.54
CA ALA A 124 -2.32 -21.02 14.95
C ALA A 124 -2.88 -22.39 15.43
N PRO A 125 -2.36 -22.96 16.55
CA PRO A 125 -2.82 -24.24 17.10
C PRO A 125 -4.24 -24.19 17.69
#